data_AF-A0A954HEY6-F1
#
_entry.id   AF-A0A954HEY6-F1
#
_cell.length_a   1.000
_cell.length_b   1.000
_cell.length_c   1.000
_cell.angle_alpha   90.00
_cell.angle_beta   90.00
_cell.angle_gamma   90.00
#
_symmetry.space_group_name_H-M   'P 1'
#
loop_
_entity.id
_entity.type
_entity.pdbx_description
1 polymer ?
#
loop_
_entity_poly.entity_id
_entity_poly.type
_entity_poly.pdbx_seq_one_letter_code
_entity_poly.pdbx_strand_id
1 'polypeptide(L)'
;DVLYLIDRFDLYGLVAYPKSHHPSDVADLYRLAAHGRGVFVNPALTEPFGLTLLEAAASGLPIIATNDGGPTDIIANCQNGLLIDPLDVAGIEKSILRVLCEPKYWAELSANGIRGANEHYTWTKHADRYLRDIKDILQHSEEPVAAMERPRSRQLPAFDRLIITDLDNTLTGDEASLRQFIDLVNGADHVGFGIATGRTLESALQLIDEMHLPMPDVLSTDSGTGLHYGEQLTPDLTWQKQIGDAWQPEEIRRILDRLPGVFPQSEEHQGKYKVCYELDTKIAPKLAVIRKTLREAGLRAKVVISLGMYLDVIPVRGGSDLSLRHLLWKWGFQPEHVLVAGDSGNDAGMLMGKTLGVVVSNYSSELEMLRKKPRVYFASAPHAAGIIEGINYYQFLNDIVIPNDSIE
;
A
#
# COMPACT_ATOMS: atom_id res chain seq x y z
N ASP A 1 -35.92 20.55 -11.27
CA ASP A 1 -35.48 20.10 -12.60
C ASP A 1 -35.17 21.33 -13.45
N VAL A 2 -34.04 21.36 -14.16
CA VAL A 2 -33.56 22.54 -14.92
C VAL A 2 -34.49 22.85 -16.10
N LEU A 3 -35.06 21.83 -16.74
CA LEU A 3 -35.98 22.01 -17.87
C LEU A 3 -37.25 22.78 -17.47
N TYR A 4 -37.75 22.54 -16.25
CA TYR A 4 -38.88 23.30 -15.70
C TYR A 4 -38.54 24.77 -15.48
N LEU A 5 -37.29 25.09 -15.09
CA LEU A 5 -36.87 26.48 -14.92
C LEU A 5 -36.78 27.20 -16.26
N ILE A 6 -36.28 26.52 -17.31
CA ILE A 6 -36.24 27.08 -18.67
C ILE A 6 -37.64 27.42 -19.16
N ASP A 7 -38.59 26.50 -18.99
CA ASP A 7 -40.00 26.70 -19.37
C ASP A 7 -40.66 27.82 -18.55
N ARG A 8 -40.54 27.77 -17.22
CA ARG A 8 -41.13 28.74 -16.30
C ARG A 8 -40.68 30.19 -16.56
N PHE A 9 -39.43 30.38 -16.98
CA PHE A 9 -38.84 31.69 -17.23
C PHE A 9 -38.76 32.05 -18.72
N ASP A 10 -39.35 31.25 -19.62
CA ASP A 10 -39.36 31.46 -21.08
C ASP A 10 -37.96 31.70 -21.67
N LEU A 11 -36.99 30.86 -21.28
CA LEU A 11 -35.58 31.00 -21.66
C LEU A 11 -35.21 30.19 -22.92
N TYR A 12 -36.21 29.83 -23.74
CA TYR A 12 -35.99 29.09 -24.97
C TYR A 12 -35.14 29.90 -25.96
N GLY A 13 -34.08 29.28 -26.50
CA GLY A 13 -33.11 29.95 -27.37
C GLY A 13 -32.05 30.78 -26.64
N LEU A 14 -32.17 30.96 -25.33
CA LEU A 14 -31.18 31.64 -24.48
C LEU A 14 -30.32 30.66 -23.66
N VAL A 15 -30.80 29.41 -23.49
CA VAL A 15 -30.10 28.35 -22.76
C VAL A 15 -29.73 27.21 -23.71
N ALA A 16 -28.46 26.79 -23.66
CA ALA A 16 -27.96 25.59 -24.33
C ALA A 16 -27.68 24.51 -23.29
N TYR A 17 -28.30 23.34 -23.44
CA TYR A 17 -28.07 22.17 -22.61
C TYR A 17 -27.72 20.96 -23.49
N PRO A 18 -26.42 20.66 -23.69
CA PRO A 18 -26.01 19.54 -24.53
C PRO A 18 -26.42 18.21 -23.87
N LYS A 19 -27.10 17.33 -24.63
CA LYS A 19 -27.52 16.00 -24.15
C LYS A 19 -26.33 15.10 -23.79
N SER A 20 -25.20 15.32 -24.45
CA SER A 20 -23.93 14.63 -24.26
C SER A 20 -22.79 15.52 -24.77
N HIS A 21 -21.59 15.36 -24.23
CA HIS A 21 -20.35 15.94 -24.75
C HIS A 21 -19.20 14.97 -24.50
N HIS A 22 -18.14 15.05 -25.30
CA HIS A 22 -16.86 14.39 -25.02
C HIS A 22 -16.00 15.26 -24.10
N PRO A 23 -15.09 14.67 -23.30
CA PRO A 23 -14.15 15.45 -22.49
C PRO A 23 -13.34 16.49 -23.27
N SER A 24 -13.01 16.20 -24.53
CA SER A 24 -12.31 17.13 -25.44
C SER A 24 -13.11 18.40 -25.73
N ASP A 25 -14.44 18.34 -25.68
CA ASP A 25 -15.31 19.44 -26.08
C ASP A 25 -15.34 20.53 -25.00
N VAL A 26 -15.03 20.19 -23.75
CA VAL A 26 -15.11 21.10 -22.58
C VAL A 26 -14.22 22.33 -22.79
N ALA A 27 -13.01 22.14 -23.31
CA ALA A 27 -12.10 23.23 -23.61
C ALA A 27 -12.64 24.17 -24.71
N ASP A 28 -13.36 23.63 -25.69
CA ASP A 28 -14.02 24.44 -26.73
C ASP A 28 -15.20 25.22 -26.16
N LEU A 29 -15.96 24.64 -25.22
CA LEU A 29 -17.05 25.33 -24.53
C LEU A 29 -16.55 26.53 -23.73
N TYR A 30 -15.45 26.39 -22.99
CA TYR A 30 -14.84 27.51 -22.28
C TYR A 30 -14.35 28.59 -23.24
N ARG A 31 -13.70 28.21 -24.33
CA ARG A 31 -13.24 29.16 -25.36
C ARG A 31 -14.39 29.86 -26.06
N LEU A 32 -15.49 29.16 -26.35
CA LEU A 32 -16.70 29.75 -26.93
C LEU A 32 -17.32 30.79 -25.98
N ALA A 33 -17.44 30.45 -24.70
CA ALA A 33 -17.93 31.39 -23.69
C ALA A 33 -16.98 32.60 -23.54
N ALA A 34 -15.67 32.39 -23.52
CA ALA A 34 -14.69 33.48 -23.45
C ALA A 34 -14.76 34.39 -24.68
N HIS A 35 -14.91 33.81 -25.87
CA HIS A 35 -15.07 34.56 -27.11
C HIS A 35 -16.32 35.46 -27.10
N GLY A 36 -17.41 34.96 -26.50
CA GLY A 36 -18.64 35.71 -26.25
C GLY A 36 -18.57 36.69 -25.07
N ARG A 37 -17.42 36.86 -24.41
CA ARG A 37 -17.23 37.63 -23.16
C ARG A 37 -18.16 37.18 -22.02
N GLY A 38 -18.38 35.87 -21.94
CA GLY A 38 -19.13 35.23 -20.87
C GLY A 38 -18.34 35.11 -19.57
N VAL A 39 -18.94 34.42 -18.60
CA VAL A 39 -18.33 34.10 -17.30
C VAL A 39 -18.68 32.68 -16.92
N PHE A 40 -17.75 31.95 -16.30
CA PHE A 40 -18.01 30.62 -15.75
C PHE A 40 -18.41 30.75 -14.27
N VAL A 41 -19.51 30.11 -13.89
CA VAL A 41 -20.06 30.22 -12.53
C VAL A 41 -20.10 28.82 -11.90
N ASN A 42 -19.44 28.64 -10.76
CA ASN A 42 -19.45 27.42 -9.96
C ASN A 42 -19.92 27.72 -8.51
N PRO A 43 -21.23 27.73 -8.25
CA PRO A 43 -21.79 27.99 -6.93
C PRO A 43 -21.90 26.71 -6.09
N ALA A 44 -20.87 25.85 -6.12
CA ALA A 44 -20.82 24.66 -5.26
C ALA A 44 -20.72 25.08 -3.78
N LEU A 45 -21.33 24.33 -2.86
CA LEU A 45 -21.21 24.63 -1.42
C LEU A 45 -19.74 24.55 -0.95
N THR A 46 -18.98 23.62 -1.50
CA THR A 46 -17.55 23.44 -1.27
C THR A 46 -16.92 23.00 -2.58
N GLU A 47 -15.81 23.62 -2.97
CA GLU A 47 -15.01 23.24 -4.14
C GLU A 47 -13.56 22.94 -3.70
N PRO A 48 -13.15 21.67 -3.52
CA PRO A 48 -11.89 21.35 -2.86
C PRO A 48 -10.65 21.87 -3.60
N PHE A 49 -10.61 21.76 -4.94
CA PHE A 49 -9.42 22.12 -5.71
C PHE A 49 -9.73 23.03 -6.91
N GLY A 50 -10.87 22.86 -7.59
CA GLY A 50 -11.27 23.75 -8.67
C GLY A 50 -10.58 23.50 -10.02
N LEU A 51 -10.41 22.23 -10.44
CA LEU A 51 -9.83 21.92 -11.77
C LEU A 51 -10.61 22.60 -12.91
N THR A 52 -11.94 22.55 -12.87
CA THR A 52 -12.81 23.20 -13.88
C THR A 52 -12.64 24.72 -13.89
N LEU A 53 -12.34 25.33 -12.73
CA LEU A 53 -12.04 26.76 -12.62
C LEU A 53 -10.69 27.11 -13.25
N LEU A 54 -9.68 26.25 -13.07
CA LEU A 54 -8.37 26.40 -13.70
C LEU A 54 -8.44 26.20 -15.22
N GLU A 55 -9.23 25.25 -15.70
CA GLU A 55 -9.47 25.02 -17.14
C GLU A 55 -10.18 26.23 -17.78
N ALA A 56 -11.20 26.77 -17.12
CA ALA A 56 -11.86 28.00 -17.54
C ALA A 56 -10.88 29.19 -17.56
N ALA A 57 -10.10 29.37 -16.49
CA ALA A 57 -9.10 30.42 -16.38
C ALA A 57 -8.03 30.33 -17.48
N ALA A 58 -7.50 29.13 -17.73
CA ALA A 58 -6.51 28.88 -18.77
C ALA A 58 -7.06 29.13 -20.18
N SER A 59 -8.38 29.00 -20.36
CA SER A 59 -9.10 29.33 -21.60
C SER A 59 -9.41 30.83 -21.73
N GLY A 60 -9.04 31.65 -20.75
CA GLY A 60 -9.31 33.09 -20.72
C GLY A 60 -10.74 33.46 -20.29
N LEU A 61 -11.47 32.52 -19.68
CA LEU A 61 -12.81 32.76 -19.17
C LEU A 61 -12.75 33.20 -17.70
N PRO A 62 -13.21 34.41 -17.34
CA PRO A 62 -13.32 34.81 -15.95
C PRO A 62 -14.24 33.89 -15.15
N ILE A 63 -13.96 33.74 -13.86
CA ILE A 63 -14.68 32.80 -12.98
C ILE A 63 -15.43 33.52 -11.87
N ILE A 64 -16.57 32.96 -11.47
CA ILE A 64 -17.29 33.29 -10.25
C ILE A 64 -17.48 31.98 -9.49
N ALA A 65 -16.94 31.89 -8.28
CA ALA A 65 -16.89 30.61 -7.55
C ALA A 65 -17.17 30.81 -6.06
N THR A 66 -17.51 29.72 -5.38
CA THR A 66 -17.67 29.72 -3.92
C THR A 66 -16.42 30.22 -3.19
N ASN A 67 -16.61 30.81 -2.01
CA ASN A 67 -15.54 31.23 -1.10
C ASN A 67 -14.96 30.08 -0.25
N ASP A 68 -15.36 28.83 -0.50
CA ASP A 68 -14.92 27.65 0.25
C ASP A 68 -14.08 26.67 -0.60
N GLY A 69 -12.87 26.39 -0.13
CA GLY A 69 -11.89 25.47 -0.75
C GLY A 69 -10.92 26.12 -1.75
N GLY A 70 -10.55 25.37 -2.78
CA GLY A 70 -9.57 25.76 -3.80
C GLY A 70 -9.84 27.07 -4.56
N PRO A 71 -11.09 27.54 -4.80
CA PRO A 71 -11.31 28.81 -5.47
C PRO A 71 -10.68 30.01 -4.76
N THR A 72 -10.59 29.97 -3.43
CA THR A 72 -9.98 31.03 -2.63
C THR A 72 -8.50 31.20 -2.97
N ASP A 73 -7.77 30.09 -3.09
CA ASP A 73 -6.36 30.10 -3.52
C ASP A 73 -6.22 30.47 -5.00
N ILE A 74 -7.10 29.96 -5.86
CA ILE A 74 -7.08 30.26 -7.30
C ILE A 74 -7.27 31.76 -7.54
N ILE A 75 -8.26 32.38 -6.91
CA ILE A 75 -8.52 33.81 -7.10
C ILE A 75 -7.43 34.67 -6.44
N ALA A 76 -6.88 34.25 -5.29
CA ALA A 76 -5.76 34.94 -4.66
C ALA A 76 -4.50 34.96 -5.56
N ASN A 77 -4.19 33.84 -6.21
CA ASN A 77 -3.03 33.72 -7.09
C ASN A 77 -3.27 34.33 -8.48
N CYS A 78 -4.43 34.06 -9.07
CA CYS A 78 -4.70 34.38 -10.47
C CYS A 78 -5.41 35.71 -10.68
N GLN A 79 -6.11 36.26 -9.69
CA GLN A 79 -6.90 37.52 -9.82
C GLN A 79 -7.81 37.54 -11.05
N ASN A 80 -8.51 36.42 -11.30
CA ASN A 80 -9.23 36.12 -12.53
C ASN A 80 -10.75 35.99 -12.33
N GLY A 81 -11.26 36.37 -11.17
CA GLY A 81 -12.65 36.13 -10.81
C GLY A 81 -13.10 36.77 -9.51
N LEU A 82 -14.30 36.37 -9.07
CA LEU A 82 -14.92 36.80 -7.82
C LEU A 82 -15.34 35.59 -6.98
N LEU A 83 -15.16 35.70 -5.66
CA LEU A 83 -15.70 34.74 -4.70
C LEU A 83 -17.11 35.17 -4.29
N ILE A 84 -18.04 34.21 -4.20
CA ILE A 84 -19.43 34.41 -3.78
C ILE A 84 -19.79 33.46 -2.63
N ASP A 85 -20.83 33.82 -1.88
CA ASP A 85 -21.54 32.87 -1.01
C ASP A 85 -22.61 32.16 -1.87
N PRO A 86 -22.56 30.82 -2.05
CA PRO A 86 -23.56 30.07 -2.82
C PRO A 86 -25.00 30.23 -2.34
N LEU A 87 -25.21 30.65 -1.08
CA LEU A 87 -26.53 30.87 -0.50
C LEU A 87 -27.06 32.30 -0.73
N ASP A 88 -26.22 33.23 -1.20
CA ASP A 88 -26.58 34.61 -1.49
C ASP A 88 -26.86 34.81 -3.00
N VAL A 89 -28.11 34.59 -3.39
CA VAL A 89 -28.56 34.76 -4.78
C VAL A 89 -28.30 36.18 -5.31
N ALA A 90 -28.48 37.20 -4.48
CA ALA A 90 -28.25 38.59 -4.89
C ALA A 90 -26.76 38.89 -5.09
N GLY A 91 -25.90 38.30 -4.27
CA GLY A 91 -24.44 38.35 -4.42
C GLY A 91 -23.96 37.70 -5.71
N ILE A 92 -24.54 36.55 -6.08
CA ILE A 92 -24.26 35.86 -7.35
C ILE A 92 -24.69 36.73 -8.54
N GLU A 93 -25.92 37.24 -8.53
CA GLU A 93 -26.45 38.12 -9.59
C GLU A 93 -25.55 39.34 -9.80
N LYS A 94 -25.23 40.05 -8.71
CA LYS A 94 -24.39 41.26 -8.76
C LYS A 94 -23.01 40.96 -9.33
N SER A 95 -22.43 39.82 -8.98
CA SER A 95 -21.10 39.41 -9.45
C SER A 95 -21.13 39.09 -10.95
N ILE A 96 -22.15 38.38 -11.42
CA ILE A 96 -22.35 38.07 -12.85
C ILE A 96 -22.51 39.36 -13.65
N LEU A 97 -23.40 40.25 -13.22
CA LEU A 97 -23.66 41.53 -13.90
C LEU A 97 -22.40 42.40 -13.94
N ARG A 98 -21.63 42.48 -12.85
CA ARG A 98 -20.39 43.25 -12.82
C ARG A 98 -19.39 42.77 -13.88
N VAL A 99 -19.18 41.45 -13.96
CA VAL A 99 -18.24 40.86 -14.93
C VAL A 99 -18.72 41.06 -16.37
N LEU A 100 -20.02 40.92 -16.65
CA LEU A 100 -20.57 41.04 -18.00
C LEU A 100 -20.74 42.49 -18.47
N CYS A 101 -21.01 43.43 -17.57
CA CYS A 101 -21.32 44.82 -17.92
C CYS A 101 -20.09 45.76 -17.93
N GLU A 102 -18.92 45.31 -17.46
CA GLU A 102 -17.69 46.10 -17.41
C GLU A 102 -16.60 45.52 -18.33
N PRO A 103 -16.53 45.88 -19.62
CA PRO A 103 -15.65 45.22 -20.60
C PRO A 103 -14.16 45.31 -20.27
N LYS A 104 -13.73 46.42 -19.64
CA LYS A 104 -12.32 46.58 -19.22
C LYS A 104 -11.98 45.63 -18.08
N TYR A 105 -12.87 45.51 -17.11
CA TYR A 105 -12.71 44.62 -15.97
C TYR A 105 -12.70 43.16 -16.42
N TRP A 106 -13.61 42.79 -17.33
CA TRP A 106 -13.62 41.47 -17.95
C TRP A 106 -12.28 41.12 -18.63
N ALA A 107 -11.73 42.05 -19.42
CA ALA A 107 -10.47 41.85 -20.13
C ALA A 107 -9.28 41.68 -19.18
N GLU A 108 -9.28 42.40 -18.06
CA GLU A 108 -8.28 42.26 -17.00
C GLU A 108 -8.36 40.86 -16.36
N LEU A 109 -9.56 40.43 -15.94
CA LEU A 109 -9.75 39.09 -15.35
C LEU A 109 -9.36 37.97 -16.32
N SER A 110 -9.70 38.11 -17.61
CA SER A 110 -9.35 37.14 -18.66
C SER A 110 -7.83 37.00 -18.83
N ALA A 111 -7.12 38.13 -18.97
CA ALA A 111 -5.66 38.13 -19.12
C ALA A 111 -4.95 37.59 -17.86
N ASN A 112 -5.48 37.95 -16.68
CA ASN A 112 -5.01 37.47 -15.39
C ASN A 112 -5.19 35.95 -15.24
N GLY A 113 -6.33 35.40 -15.66
CA GLY A 113 -6.60 33.97 -15.65
C GLY A 113 -5.59 33.16 -16.46
N ILE A 114 -5.31 33.57 -17.70
CA ILE A 114 -4.33 32.90 -18.57
C ILE A 114 -2.93 32.95 -17.95
N ARG A 115 -2.53 34.11 -17.44
CA ARG A 115 -1.20 34.30 -16.82
C ARG A 115 -1.07 33.48 -15.54
N GLY A 116 -2.01 33.61 -14.61
CA GLY A 116 -1.96 32.96 -13.31
C GLY A 116 -2.05 31.43 -13.40
N ALA A 117 -2.90 30.90 -14.30
CA ALA A 117 -2.98 29.47 -14.55
C ALA A 117 -1.63 28.91 -15.04
N ASN A 118 -0.99 29.60 -15.99
CA ASN A 118 0.33 29.21 -16.52
C ASN A 118 1.45 29.31 -15.47
N GLU A 119 1.42 30.35 -14.64
CA GLU A 119 2.46 30.66 -13.67
C GLU A 119 2.42 29.76 -12.43
N HIS A 120 1.23 29.40 -11.94
CA HIS A 120 1.07 28.75 -10.64
C HIS A 120 0.58 27.30 -10.72
N TYR A 121 -0.11 26.91 -11.80
CA TYR A 121 -0.89 25.67 -11.84
C TYR A 121 -0.49 24.70 -12.96
N THR A 122 0.60 24.98 -13.70
CA THR A 122 1.16 24.02 -14.65
C THR A 122 2.03 22.98 -13.95
N TRP A 123 2.09 21.76 -14.50
CA TRP A 123 2.93 20.69 -13.98
C TRP A 123 4.40 21.08 -13.89
N THR A 124 4.92 21.78 -14.91
CA THR A 124 6.31 22.25 -14.92
C THR A 124 6.59 23.20 -13.77
N LYS A 125 5.74 24.22 -13.56
CA LYS A 125 5.90 25.18 -12.45
C LYS A 125 5.74 24.52 -11.09
N HIS A 126 4.82 23.56 -10.98
CA HIS A 126 4.66 22.77 -9.77
C HIS A 126 5.91 21.96 -9.44
N ALA A 127 6.47 21.23 -10.42
CA ALA A 127 7.69 20.46 -10.25
C ALA A 127 8.90 21.36 -9.92
N ASP A 128 9.05 22.49 -10.61
CA ASP A 128 10.11 23.47 -10.35
C ASP A 128 10.05 23.99 -8.92
N ARG A 129 8.85 24.38 -8.46
CA ARG A 129 8.60 24.82 -7.08
C ARG A 129 8.93 23.72 -6.08
N TYR A 130 8.40 22.53 -6.29
CA TYR A 130 8.61 21.40 -5.39
C TYR A 130 10.09 21.04 -5.24
N LEU A 131 10.82 20.98 -6.36
CA LEU A 131 12.26 20.69 -6.36
C LEU A 131 13.07 21.80 -5.70
N ARG A 132 12.69 23.06 -5.90
CA ARG A 132 13.31 24.20 -5.21
C ARG A 132 13.10 24.08 -3.69
N ASP A 133 11.87 23.84 -3.26
CA ASP A 133 11.53 23.79 -1.83
C ASP A 133 12.20 22.57 -1.15
N ILE A 134 12.28 21.42 -1.82
CA ILE A 134 13.08 20.27 -1.34
C ILE A 134 14.56 20.63 -1.25
N LYS A 135 15.13 21.28 -2.28
CA LYS A 135 16.55 21.67 -2.24
C LYS A 135 16.84 22.62 -1.09
N ASP A 136 15.95 23.57 -0.84
CA ASP A 136 16.04 24.49 0.29
C ASP A 136 15.99 23.76 1.63
N ILE A 137 15.04 22.83 1.80
CA ILE A 137 14.96 21.97 2.98
C ILE A 137 16.25 21.16 3.13
N LEU A 138 16.78 20.55 2.07
CA LEU A 138 18.00 19.76 2.14
C LEU A 138 19.23 20.60 2.49
N GLN A 139 19.28 21.87 2.09
CA GLN A 139 20.37 22.79 2.43
C GLN A 139 20.34 23.27 3.88
N HIS A 140 19.15 23.36 4.48
CA HIS A 140 18.94 23.90 5.83
C HIS A 140 18.59 22.84 6.88
N SER A 141 18.39 21.59 6.46
CA SER A 141 18.20 20.46 7.38
C SER A 141 19.55 19.99 7.87
N GLU A 142 19.66 19.76 9.17
CA GLU A 142 20.80 19.03 9.72
C GLU A 142 20.91 17.66 9.04
N GLU A 143 22.15 17.21 8.77
CA GLU A 143 22.35 15.84 8.30
C GLU A 143 21.69 14.88 9.28
N PRO A 144 20.81 13.97 8.82
CA PRO A 144 20.17 13.02 9.71
C PRO A 144 21.24 12.26 10.49
N VAL A 145 21.16 12.25 11.82
CA VAL A 145 22.07 11.48 12.70
C VAL A 145 22.14 10.00 12.28
N ALA A 146 21.06 9.47 11.68
CA ALA A 146 21.00 8.13 11.08
C ALA A 146 21.93 7.90 9.87
N ALA A 147 22.42 8.96 9.21
CA ALA A 147 23.45 8.89 8.18
C ALA A 147 24.87 8.92 8.79
N MET A 148 25.06 9.64 9.91
CA MET A 148 26.33 9.69 10.65
C MET A 148 26.61 8.40 11.43
N GLU A 149 25.58 7.70 11.88
CA GLU A 149 25.67 6.39 12.52
C GLU A 149 25.12 5.27 11.63
N ARG A 150 25.73 5.04 10.46
CA ARG A 150 25.77 3.68 9.95
C ARG A 150 26.91 2.97 10.67
N PRO A 151 26.66 2.16 11.72
CA PRO A 151 27.67 1.24 12.16
C PRO A 151 28.03 0.37 10.96
N ARG A 152 29.26 0.51 10.48
CA ARG A 152 29.88 -0.47 9.58
C ARG A 152 29.72 -1.83 10.28
N SER A 153 29.00 -2.72 9.61
CA SER A 153 28.69 -4.11 9.99
C SER A 153 28.09 -4.30 11.38
N ARG A 154 26.76 -4.24 11.48
CA ARG A 154 26.06 -5.19 12.35
C ARG A 154 26.02 -6.48 11.50
N GLN A 155 26.64 -7.59 11.92
CA GLN A 155 26.56 -8.89 11.22
C GLN A 155 25.31 -9.66 11.70
N LEU A 156 24.55 -10.41 10.88
CA LEU A 156 24.76 -10.96 9.53
C LEU A 156 24.34 -10.03 8.36
N PRO A 157 24.91 -10.18 7.13
CA PRO A 157 25.91 -11.18 6.72
C PRO A 157 26.89 -10.92 5.54
N ALA A 158 27.82 -11.87 5.42
CA ALA A 158 28.79 -12.18 4.36
C ALA A 158 28.20 -12.72 3.02
N PHE A 159 26.87 -12.75 2.92
CA PHE A 159 26.15 -13.15 1.71
C PHE A 159 25.39 -11.95 1.14
N ASP A 160 25.24 -11.90 -0.18
CA ASP A 160 24.62 -10.77 -0.89
C ASP A 160 23.13 -10.97 -1.18
N ARG A 161 22.63 -12.18 -0.90
CA ARG A 161 21.27 -12.67 -1.17
C ARG A 161 20.75 -13.54 -0.04
N LEU A 162 19.43 -13.71 0.02
CA LEU A 162 18.75 -14.51 1.04
C LEU A 162 17.62 -15.33 0.43
N ILE A 163 17.55 -16.62 0.76
CA ILE A 163 16.40 -17.49 0.49
C ILE A 163 15.66 -17.67 1.81
N ILE A 164 14.38 -17.31 1.86
CA ILE A 164 13.51 -17.56 3.01
C ILE A 164 12.38 -18.48 2.58
N THR A 165 12.17 -19.56 3.31
CA THR A 165 11.10 -20.52 2.99
C THR A 165 10.22 -20.76 4.20
N ASP A 166 8.93 -20.98 3.98
CA ASP A 166 8.14 -21.70 4.97
C ASP A 166 8.61 -23.15 5.10
N LEU A 167 8.32 -23.74 6.26
CA LEU A 167 8.77 -25.06 6.64
C LEU A 167 7.75 -26.13 6.21
N ASP A 168 6.53 -26.05 6.72
CA ASP A 168 5.50 -27.07 6.61
C ASP A 168 4.87 -27.06 5.22
N ASN A 169 4.87 -28.20 4.51
CA ASN A 169 4.35 -28.31 3.14
C ASN A 169 5.05 -27.42 2.09
N THR A 170 5.94 -26.50 2.46
CA THR A 170 6.76 -25.72 1.53
C THR A 170 8.15 -26.31 1.39
N LEU A 171 8.98 -26.29 2.43
CA LEU A 171 10.28 -26.94 2.41
C LEU A 171 10.15 -28.46 2.60
N THR A 172 9.16 -28.88 3.37
CA THR A 172 8.91 -30.29 3.75
C THR A 172 7.84 -30.93 2.87
N GLY A 173 7.84 -32.27 2.82
CA GLY A 173 6.83 -33.08 2.12
C GLY A 173 7.43 -34.09 1.13
N ASP A 174 8.63 -33.82 0.60
CA ASP A 174 9.38 -34.72 -0.27
C ASP A 174 10.87 -34.77 0.09
N GLU A 175 11.33 -35.90 0.63
CA GLU A 175 12.72 -36.06 1.09
C GLU A 175 13.75 -35.91 -0.02
N ALA A 176 13.41 -36.34 -1.25
CA ALA A 176 14.35 -36.33 -2.36
C ALA A 176 14.68 -34.89 -2.78
N SER A 177 13.65 -34.06 -3.00
CA SER A 177 13.85 -32.65 -3.33
C SER A 177 14.36 -31.84 -2.16
N LEU A 178 14.03 -32.20 -0.91
CA LEU A 178 14.61 -31.55 0.26
C LEU A 178 16.14 -31.71 0.30
N ARG A 179 16.67 -32.92 0.07
CA ARG A 179 18.12 -33.15 0.01
C ARG A 179 18.77 -32.34 -1.11
N GLN A 180 18.15 -32.29 -2.28
CA GLN A 180 18.64 -31.47 -3.40
C GLN A 180 18.69 -29.98 -3.06
N PHE A 181 17.67 -29.48 -2.35
CA PHE A 181 17.63 -28.10 -1.90
C PHE A 181 18.74 -27.82 -0.87
N ILE A 182 18.97 -28.72 0.08
CA ILE A 182 20.03 -28.60 1.08
C ILE A 182 21.41 -28.56 0.40
N ASP A 183 21.67 -29.46 -0.56
CA ASP A 183 22.93 -29.48 -1.31
C ASP A 183 23.15 -28.18 -2.09
N LEU A 184 22.08 -27.60 -2.66
CA LEU A 184 22.12 -26.34 -3.38
C LEU A 184 22.45 -25.16 -2.46
N VAL A 185 21.81 -25.07 -1.30
CA VAL A 185 22.06 -24.00 -0.31
C VAL A 185 23.48 -24.12 0.25
N ASN A 186 23.91 -25.32 0.61
CA ASN A 186 25.27 -25.55 1.13
C ASN A 186 26.37 -25.29 0.08
N GLY A 187 26.04 -25.36 -1.22
CA GLY A 187 26.97 -25.06 -2.31
C GLY A 187 27.06 -23.58 -2.68
N ALA A 188 26.22 -22.71 -2.11
CA ALA A 188 26.10 -21.31 -2.47
C ALA A 188 26.53 -20.38 -1.32
N ASP A 189 27.85 -20.25 -1.10
CA ASP A 189 28.44 -19.46 0.00
C ASP A 189 27.99 -17.99 0.06
N HIS A 190 27.54 -17.41 -1.07
CA HIS A 190 27.06 -16.04 -1.17
C HIS A 190 25.55 -15.88 -0.90
N VAL A 191 24.84 -16.96 -0.56
CA VAL A 191 23.39 -16.97 -0.32
C VAL A 191 23.11 -17.42 1.11
N GLY A 192 22.44 -16.57 1.88
CA GLY A 192 21.96 -16.93 3.20
C GLY A 192 20.69 -17.78 3.14
N PHE A 193 20.46 -18.54 4.21
CA PHE A 193 19.27 -19.36 4.36
C PHE A 193 18.42 -18.89 5.53
N GLY A 194 17.12 -18.74 5.30
CA GLY A 194 16.15 -18.36 6.31
C GLY A 194 14.91 -19.23 6.29
N ILE A 195 14.27 -19.33 7.44
CA ILE A 195 13.00 -20.04 7.61
C ILE A 195 11.97 -19.07 8.18
N ALA A 196 10.77 -19.04 7.62
CA ALA A 196 9.65 -18.26 8.11
C ALA A 196 8.43 -19.16 8.30
N THR A 197 8.13 -19.53 9.55
CA THR A 197 7.11 -20.53 9.88
C THR A 197 6.06 -20.01 10.86
N GLY A 198 4.88 -20.62 10.80
CA GLY A 198 3.82 -20.45 11.80
C GLY A 198 4.14 -21.09 13.16
N ARG A 199 5.09 -22.03 13.22
CA ARG A 199 5.50 -22.76 14.43
C ARG A 199 6.14 -21.87 15.49
N THR A 200 6.08 -22.30 16.74
CA THR A 200 6.88 -21.73 17.83
C THR A 200 8.36 -22.02 17.61
N LEU A 201 9.24 -21.23 18.25
CA LEU A 201 10.69 -21.42 18.14
C LEU A 201 11.13 -22.85 18.49
N GLU A 202 10.64 -23.39 19.60
CA GLU A 202 10.99 -24.74 20.07
C GLU A 202 10.56 -25.82 19.07
N SER A 203 9.31 -25.73 18.58
CA SER A 203 8.79 -26.67 17.58
C SER A 203 9.53 -26.59 16.25
N ALA A 204 9.90 -25.38 15.81
CA ALA A 204 10.67 -25.18 14.58
C ALA A 204 12.07 -25.79 14.70
N LEU A 205 12.76 -25.58 15.82
CA LEU A 205 14.10 -26.13 16.08
C LEU A 205 14.10 -27.65 16.15
N GLN A 206 13.09 -28.24 16.80
CA GLN A 206 12.94 -29.69 16.85
C GLN A 206 12.80 -30.27 15.44
N LEU A 207 11.96 -29.66 14.59
CA LEU A 207 11.76 -30.15 13.23
C LEU A 207 13.00 -29.95 12.33
N ILE A 208 13.74 -28.85 12.52
CA ILE A 208 15.05 -28.61 11.87
C ILE A 208 16.03 -29.74 12.21
N ASP A 209 16.11 -30.12 13.48
CA ASP A 209 16.99 -31.21 13.96
C ASP A 209 16.54 -32.57 13.42
N GLU A 210 15.25 -32.91 13.55
CA GLU A 210 14.67 -34.18 13.07
C GLU A 210 14.94 -34.41 11.57
N MET A 211 14.82 -33.35 10.77
CA MET A 211 15.03 -33.41 9.31
C MET A 211 16.47 -33.13 8.89
N HIS A 212 17.39 -32.89 9.84
CA HIS A 212 18.79 -32.59 9.60
C HIS A 212 18.97 -31.40 8.63
N LEU A 213 18.14 -30.36 8.78
CA LEU A 213 18.25 -29.16 7.98
C LEU A 213 19.50 -28.35 8.37
N PRO A 214 20.10 -27.59 7.44
CA PRO A 214 21.10 -26.60 7.80
C PRO A 214 20.48 -25.58 8.75
N MET A 215 21.25 -25.15 9.75
CA MET A 215 20.81 -24.11 10.67
C MET A 215 20.58 -22.80 9.90
N PRO A 216 19.38 -22.19 9.99
CA PRO A 216 19.09 -20.98 9.26
C PRO A 216 19.81 -19.78 9.87
N ASP A 217 20.28 -18.87 9.02
CA ASP A 217 20.82 -17.57 9.40
C ASP A 217 19.75 -16.65 9.99
N VAL A 218 18.51 -16.85 9.55
CA VAL A 218 17.33 -16.09 9.97
C VAL A 218 16.17 -17.04 10.22
N LEU A 219 15.55 -16.93 11.40
CA LEU A 219 14.38 -17.71 11.77
C LEU A 219 13.25 -16.80 12.24
N SER A 220 12.20 -16.70 11.42
CA SER A 220 10.94 -16.02 11.73
C SER A 220 9.92 -17.04 12.19
N THR A 221 9.50 -16.97 13.45
CA THR A 221 8.57 -17.92 14.08
C THR A 221 7.24 -17.24 14.41
N ASP A 222 6.28 -18.02 14.89
CA ASP A 222 5.02 -17.52 15.44
C ASP A 222 4.29 -16.61 14.45
N SER A 223 4.25 -17.05 13.19
CA SER A 223 3.61 -16.33 12.07
C SER A 223 4.18 -14.91 11.88
N GLY A 224 5.50 -14.75 12.08
CA GLY A 224 6.22 -13.49 11.89
C GLY A 224 6.25 -12.59 13.13
N THR A 225 5.93 -13.12 14.31
CA THR A 225 6.02 -12.36 15.57
C THR A 225 7.28 -12.66 16.37
N GLY A 226 7.87 -13.85 16.18
CA GLY A 226 9.24 -14.15 16.59
C GLY A 226 10.21 -13.89 15.44
N LEU A 227 11.38 -13.30 15.75
CA LEU A 227 12.45 -13.10 14.77
C LEU A 227 13.79 -13.33 15.46
N HIS A 228 14.59 -14.22 14.90
CA HIS A 228 15.90 -14.63 15.40
C HIS A 228 16.91 -14.62 14.24
N TYR A 229 18.16 -14.32 14.54
CA TYR A 229 19.24 -14.31 13.55
C TYR A 229 20.58 -14.65 14.20
N GLY A 230 21.57 -15.04 13.39
CA GLY A 230 22.88 -15.45 13.92
C GLY A 230 23.01 -16.95 14.09
N GLU A 231 24.25 -17.43 14.17
CA GLU A 231 24.57 -18.83 14.53
C GLU A 231 23.91 -19.25 15.85
N GLN A 232 23.73 -18.31 16.78
CA GLN A 232 23.10 -18.52 18.08
C GLN A 232 21.59 -18.25 18.10
N LEU A 233 20.98 -17.90 16.94
CA LEU A 233 19.57 -17.49 16.82
C LEU A 233 19.18 -16.46 17.88
N THR A 234 19.94 -15.37 17.94
CA THR A 234 19.70 -14.29 18.90
C THR A 234 18.35 -13.63 18.62
N PRO A 235 17.48 -13.47 19.63
CA PRO A 235 16.16 -12.86 19.44
C PRO A 235 16.27 -11.36 19.12
N ASP A 236 15.44 -10.91 18.18
CA ASP A 236 15.32 -9.49 17.85
C ASP A 236 14.46 -8.74 18.88
N LEU A 237 15.12 -8.21 19.91
CA LEU A 237 14.45 -7.40 20.94
C LEU A 237 13.84 -6.10 20.40
N THR A 238 14.40 -5.54 19.31
CA THR A 238 13.85 -4.33 18.68
C THR A 238 12.53 -4.63 17.98
N TRP A 239 12.45 -5.76 17.28
CA TRP A 239 11.22 -6.27 16.67
C TRP A 239 10.15 -6.54 17.74
N GLN A 240 10.49 -7.29 18.80
CA GLN A 240 9.56 -7.61 19.88
C GLN A 240 8.98 -6.35 20.54
N LYS A 241 9.82 -5.35 20.79
CA LYS A 241 9.37 -4.07 21.37
C LYS A 241 8.43 -3.32 20.42
N GLN A 242 8.72 -3.31 19.12
CA GLN A 242 7.93 -2.61 18.12
C GLN A 242 6.53 -3.21 17.94
N ILE A 243 6.44 -4.54 17.90
CA ILE A 243 5.15 -5.23 17.70
C ILE A 243 4.32 -5.31 18.99
N GLY A 244 4.96 -5.28 20.17
CA GLY A 244 4.27 -5.38 21.44
C GLY A 244 3.46 -4.15 21.85
N ASP A 245 3.59 -3.04 21.15
CA ASP A 245 2.85 -1.81 21.43
C ASP A 245 1.32 -2.03 21.33
N ALA A 246 0.61 -1.73 22.41
CA ALA A 246 -0.83 -1.91 22.55
C ALA A 246 -1.37 -3.35 22.33
N TRP A 247 -0.50 -4.36 22.42
CA TRP A 247 -0.89 -5.77 22.35
C TRP A 247 -1.62 -6.21 23.63
N GLN A 248 -2.81 -6.80 23.49
CA GLN A 248 -3.69 -7.17 24.61
C GLN A 248 -4.24 -8.61 24.42
N PRO A 249 -3.43 -9.65 24.65
CA PRO A 249 -3.80 -11.03 24.36
C PRO A 249 -4.96 -11.54 25.22
N GLU A 250 -5.03 -11.13 26.49
CA GLU A 250 -6.11 -11.55 27.40
C GLU A 250 -7.49 -11.00 27.00
N GLU A 251 -7.54 -9.78 26.44
CA GLU A 251 -8.79 -9.23 25.90
C GLU A 251 -9.20 -9.95 24.62
N ILE A 252 -8.23 -10.26 23.75
CA ILE A 252 -8.47 -11.06 22.54
C ILE A 252 -9.07 -12.41 22.91
N ARG A 253 -8.48 -13.12 23.88
CA ARG A 253 -9.00 -14.41 24.36
C ARG A 253 -10.43 -14.29 24.88
N ARG A 254 -10.67 -13.33 25.77
CA ARG A 254 -12.00 -13.09 26.36
C ARG A 254 -13.10 -12.88 25.32
N ILE A 255 -12.78 -12.26 24.19
CA ILE A 255 -13.72 -12.01 23.10
C ILE A 255 -13.89 -13.26 22.23
N LEU A 256 -12.78 -13.86 21.78
CA LEU A 256 -12.80 -14.95 20.82
C LEU A 256 -13.29 -16.27 21.41
N ASP A 257 -12.97 -16.55 22.68
CA ASP A 257 -13.43 -17.75 23.40
C ASP A 257 -14.97 -17.81 23.53
N ARG A 258 -15.65 -16.68 23.33
CA ARG A 258 -17.13 -16.58 23.38
C ARG A 258 -17.77 -16.71 22.00
N LEU A 259 -16.98 -16.71 20.93
CA LEU A 259 -17.51 -16.84 19.58
C LEU A 259 -17.82 -18.32 19.28
N PRO A 260 -18.99 -18.60 18.67
CA PRO A 260 -19.35 -19.97 18.33
C PRO A 260 -18.41 -20.51 17.25
N GLY A 261 -17.97 -21.77 17.38
CA GLY A 261 -17.10 -22.44 16.41
C GLY A 261 -15.65 -21.96 16.40
N VAL A 262 -15.21 -21.22 17.43
CA VAL A 262 -13.83 -20.74 17.59
C VAL A 262 -13.23 -21.43 18.83
N PHE A 263 -12.27 -22.34 18.63
CA PHE A 263 -11.71 -23.18 19.71
C PHE A 263 -10.23 -22.89 19.92
N PRO A 264 -9.77 -22.58 21.13
CA PRO A 264 -8.35 -22.30 21.37
C PRO A 264 -7.50 -23.53 21.09
N GLN A 265 -6.37 -23.36 20.41
CA GLN A 265 -5.38 -24.42 20.24
C GLN A 265 -4.60 -24.67 21.54
N SER A 266 -3.90 -25.81 21.63
CA SER A 266 -3.08 -26.15 22.80
C SER A 266 -2.04 -25.07 23.11
N GLU A 267 -1.60 -25.01 24.38
CA GLU A 267 -0.61 -24.02 24.86
C GLU A 267 0.70 -24.06 24.05
N GLU A 268 1.07 -25.21 23.50
CA GLU A 268 2.26 -25.40 22.65
C GLU A 268 2.22 -24.60 21.34
N HIS A 269 1.03 -24.20 20.88
CA HIS A 269 0.84 -23.37 19.69
C HIS A 269 0.70 -21.88 20.03
N GLN A 270 0.52 -21.54 21.31
CA GLN A 270 0.34 -20.16 21.75
C GLN A 270 1.71 -19.47 21.85
N GLY A 271 1.75 -18.17 21.56
CA GLY A 271 2.98 -17.38 21.62
C GLY A 271 2.80 -16.10 22.43
N LYS A 272 3.92 -15.46 22.80
CA LYS A 272 3.91 -14.17 23.51
C LYS A 272 3.11 -13.09 22.76
N TYR A 273 3.23 -13.09 21.43
CA TYR A 273 2.57 -12.15 20.52
C TYR A 273 1.63 -12.87 19.54
N LYS A 274 1.12 -14.04 19.91
CA LYS A 274 0.28 -14.86 19.01
C LYS A 274 -0.78 -15.61 19.82
N VAL A 275 -2.04 -15.46 19.44
CA VAL A 275 -3.15 -16.24 20.00
C VAL A 275 -3.75 -17.11 18.90
N CYS A 276 -3.78 -18.42 19.10
CA CYS A 276 -4.12 -19.40 18.06
C CYS A 276 -5.45 -20.10 18.36
N TYR A 277 -6.27 -20.24 17.32
CA TYR A 277 -7.56 -20.92 17.35
C TYR A 277 -7.70 -21.89 16.18
N GLU A 278 -8.58 -22.87 16.35
CA GLU A 278 -9.12 -23.73 15.31
C GLU A 278 -10.59 -23.35 15.07
N LEU A 279 -10.98 -23.27 13.81
CA LEU A 279 -12.32 -22.86 13.40
C LEU A 279 -13.12 -24.06 12.89
N ASP A 280 -14.32 -24.23 13.44
CA ASP A 280 -15.36 -25.01 12.76
C ASP A 280 -15.94 -24.17 11.63
N THR A 281 -15.53 -24.43 10.40
CA THR A 281 -15.93 -23.66 9.21
C THR A 281 -17.43 -23.63 8.94
N LYS A 282 -18.23 -24.50 9.58
CA LYS A 282 -19.69 -24.52 9.43
C LYS A 282 -20.40 -23.57 10.40
N ILE A 283 -19.79 -23.33 11.55
CA ILE A 283 -20.41 -22.60 12.67
C ILE A 283 -19.72 -21.25 12.89
N ALA A 284 -18.41 -21.18 12.67
CA ALA A 284 -17.60 -20.01 12.94
C ALA A 284 -18.09 -18.78 12.15
N PRO A 285 -18.09 -17.59 12.79
CA PRO A 285 -18.39 -16.36 12.07
C PRO A 285 -17.36 -16.11 10.97
N LYS A 286 -17.80 -15.52 9.85
CA LYS A 286 -16.89 -15.13 8.75
C LYS A 286 -15.76 -14.24 9.29
N LEU A 287 -14.56 -14.35 8.70
CA LEU A 287 -13.39 -13.54 9.09
C LEU A 287 -13.65 -12.02 9.13
N ALA A 288 -14.52 -11.49 8.26
CA ALA A 288 -14.91 -10.09 8.29
C ALA A 288 -15.61 -9.69 9.60
N VAL A 289 -16.41 -10.60 10.17
CA VAL A 289 -17.09 -10.40 11.46
C VAL A 289 -16.07 -10.46 12.59
N ILE A 290 -15.19 -11.47 12.62
CA ILE A 290 -14.13 -11.58 13.63
C ILE A 290 -13.27 -10.31 13.66
N ARG A 291 -12.81 -9.83 12.49
CA ARG A 291 -12.05 -8.58 12.37
C ARG A 291 -12.84 -7.35 12.84
N LYS A 292 -14.15 -7.30 12.56
CA LYS A 292 -15.03 -6.23 13.02
C LYS A 292 -15.18 -6.24 14.54
N THR A 293 -15.40 -7.41 15.15
CA THR A 293 -15.54 -7.56 16.60
C THR A 293 -14.28 -7.11 17.33
N LEU A 294 -13.09 -7.52 16.88
CA LEU A 294 -11.83 -7.06 17.46
C LEU A 294 -11.66 -5.54 17.34
N ARG A 295 -12.04 -4.96 16.18
CA ARG A 295 -11.98 -3.51 15.95
C ARG A 295 -12.95 -2.73 16.84
N GLU A 296 -14.18 -3.21 17.02
CA GLU A 296 -15.19 -2.60 17.89
C GLU A 296 -14.78 -2.62 19.37
N ALA A 297 -14.02 -3.64 19.77
CA ALA A 297 -13.38 -3.70 21.08
C ALA A 297 -12.12 -2.82 21.23
N GLY A 298 -11.74 -2.08 20.17
CA GLY A 298 -10.55 -1.22 20.19
C GLY A 298 -9.22 -1.96 20.11
N LEU A 299 -9.23 -3.26 19.78
CA LEU A 299 -8.02 -4.09 19.75
C LEU A 299 -7.22 -3.90 18.46
N ARG A 300 -5.93 -3.61 18.63
CA ARG A 300 -4.97 -3.44 17.53
C ARG A 300 -4.33 -4.77 17.14
N ALA A 301 -5.13 -5.64 16.53
CA ALA A 301 -4.70 -6.97 16.10
C ALA A 301 -4.93 -7.21 14.60
N LYS A 302 -4.10 -8.07 14.03
CA LYS A 302 -4.24 -8.64 12.69
C LYS A 302 -4.68 -10.10 12.84
N VAL A 303 -5.56 -10.51 11.94
CA VAL A 303 -6.10 -11.87 11.88
C VAL A 303 -5.55 -12.54 10.63
N VAL A 304 -4.89 -13.68 10.82
CA VAL A 304 -4.28 -14.50 9.77
C VAL A 304 -4.99 -15.85 9.77
N ILE A 305 -5.30 -16.37 8.58
CA ILE A 305 -5.89 -17.71 8.41
C ILE A 305 -4.91 -18.57 7.63
N SER A 306 -4.76 -19.82 8.04
CA SER A 306 -3.98 -20.84 7.34
C SER A 306 -4.79 -22.13 7.21
N LEU A 307 -4.59 -22.82 6.09
CA LEU A 307 -5.24 -24.09 5.74
C LEU A 307 -6.78 -24.07 5.93
N GLY A 308 -7.41 -22.92 5.73
CA GLY A 308 -8.86 -22.71 5.83
C GLY A 308 -9.49 -22.83 7.22
N MET A 309 -8.76 -23.29 8.24
CA MET A 309 -9.31 -23.58 9.58
C MET A 309 -8.48 -23.07 10.76
N TYR A 310 -7.18 -22.80 10.58
CA TYR A 310 -6.34 -22.29 11.65
C TYR A 310 -6.37 -20.77 11.64
N LEU A 311 -6.69 -20.18 12.79
CA LEU A 311 -6.83 -18.74 12.97
C LEU A 311 -5.76 -18.25 13.95
N ASP A 312 -4.85 -17.43 13.44
CA ASP A 312 -3.85 -16.74 14.24
C ASP A 312 -4.26 -15.28 14.43
N VAL A 313 -4.20 -14.81 15.68
CA VAL A 313 -4.34 -13.39 16.01
C VAL A 313 -3.00 -12.89 16.54
N ILE A 314 -2.48 -11.88 15.86
CA ILE A 314 -1.15 -11.30 16.11
C ILE A 314 -1.27 -9.77 16.24
N PRO A 315 -0.26 -9.07 16.78
CA PRO A 315 -0.25 -7.61 16.77
C PRO A 315 -0.43 -7.04 15.36
N VAL A 316 -1.11 -5.89 15.25
CA VAL A 316 -1.33 -5.23 13.94
C VAL A 316 -0.02 -4.88 13.21
N ARG A 317 1.08 -4.75 13.95
CA ARG A 317 2.43 -4.46 13.43
C ARG A 317 3.29 -5.71 13.20
N GLY A 318 2.75 -6.90 13.49
CA GLY A 318 3.41 -8.18 13.24
C GLY A 318 2.94 -8.84 11.95
N GLY A 319 3.50 -10.02 11.67
CA GLY A 319 3.18 -10.82 10.49
C GLY A 319 4.39 -11.01 9.59
N SER A 320 4.33 -12.04 8.73
CA SER A 320 5.37 -12.39 7.77
C SER A 320 5.75 -11.25 6.82
N ASP A 321 4.79 -10.39 6.47
CA ASP A 321 5.02 -9.18 5.67
C ASP A 321 5.92 -8.17 6.39
N LEU A 322 5.60 -7.85 7.64
CA LEU A 322 6.28 -6.80 8.39
C LEU A 322 7.59 -7.29 9.01
N SER A 323 7.67 -8.56 9.42
CA SER A 323 8.91 -9.16 9.90
C SER A 323 9.97 -9.20 8.81
N LEU A 324 9.58 -9.59 7.60
CA LEU A 324 10.47 -9.57 6.44
C LEU A 324 10.94 -8.16 6.13
N ARG A 325 10.04 -7.17 6.06
CA ARG A 325 10.45 -5.78 5.81
C ARG A 325 11.38 -5.23 6.88
N HIS A 326 11.14 -5.55 8.15
CA HIS A 326 12.03 -5.18 9.25
C HIS A 326 13.41 -5.81 9.08
N LEU A 327 13.48 -7.10 8.73
CA LEU A 327 14.72 -7.81 8.44
C LEU A 327 15.49 -7.14 7.29
N LEU A 328 14.83 -6.89 6.15
CA LEU A 328 15.45 -6.27 4.98
C LEU A 328 16.00 -4.88 5.31
N TRP A 329 15.22 -4.06 6.01
CA TRP A 329 15.65 -2.74 6.44
C TRP A 329 16.83 -2.79 7.41
N LYS A 330 16.77 -3.67 8.42
CA LYS A 330 17.77 -3.77 9.47
C LYS A 330 19.14 -4.20 8.96
N TRP A 331 19.16 -5.10 7.97
CA TRP A 331 20.39 -5.68 7.41
C TRP A 331 20.74 -5.14 6.02
N GLY A 332 19.93 -4.23 5.46
CA GLY A 332 20.23 -3.56 4.21
C GLY A 332 20.06 -4.41 2.96
N PHE A 333 19.23 -5.46 3.01
CA PHE A 333 18.92 -6.27 1.83
C PHE A 333 18.00 -5.52 0.88
N GLN A 334 18.36 -5.53 -0.41
CA GLN A 334 17.44 -5.12 -1.46
C GLN A 334 16.39 -6.23 -1.64
N PRO A 335 15.09 -5.89 -1.76
CA PRO A 335 14.04 -6.90 -1.92
C PRO A 335 14.30 -7.87 -3.08
N GLU A 336 14.92 -7.41 -4.15
CA GLU A 336 15.20 -8.19 -5.37
C GLU A 336 16.24 -9.29 -5.13
N HIS A 337 17.06 -9.15 -4.09
CA HIS A 337 18.04 -10.15 -3.66
C HIS A 337 17.46 -11.12 -2.62
N VAL A 338 16.15 -11.11 -2.42
CA VAL A 338 15.48 -11.99 -1.47
C VAL A 338 14.40 -12.80 -2.16
N LEU A 339 14.61 -14.11 -2.17
CA LEU A 339 13.65 -15.09 -2.65
C LEU A 339 12.86 -15.62 -1.46
N VAL A 340 11.54 -15.66 -1.60
CA VAL A 340 10.62 -16.11 -0.55
C VAL A 340 9.73 -17.22 -1.08
N ALA A 341 9.56 -18.31 -0.34
CA ALA A 341 8.72 -19.44 -0.72
C ALA A 341 7.67 -19.77 0.34
N GLY A 342 6.46 -20.12 -0.08
CA GLY A 342 5.36 -20.49 0.81
C GLY A 342 4.24 -21.24 0.11
N ASP A 343 3.33 -21.82 0.89
CA ASP A 343 2.21 -22.64 0.41
C ASP A 343 0.86 -22.17 0.97
N SER A 344 0.81 -21.42 2.07
CA SER A 344 -0.46 -21.13 2.73
C SER A 344 -0.67 -19.67 3.13
N GLY A 345 -1.85 -19.35 3.68
CA GLY A 345 -2.29 -17.97 3.96
C GLY A 345 -1.42 -17.19 4.96
N ASN A 346 -0.65 -17.85 5.83
CA ASN A 346 0.34 -17.22 6.70
C ASN A 346 1.55 -16.66 5.91
N ASP A 347 1.85 -17.24 4.75
CA ASP A 347 2.98 -16.86 3.90
C ASP A 347 2.64 -15.72 2.94
N ALA A 348 1.35 -15.49 2.72
CA ALA A 348 0.85 -14.47 1.81
C ALA A 348 1.51 -13.10 2.05
N GLY A 349 1.79 -12.76 3.32
CA GLY A 349 2.47 -11.52 3.69
C GLY A 349 3.88 -11.40 3.14
N MET A 350 4.72 -12.45 3.29
CA MET A 350 6.09 -12.43 2.80
C MET A 350 6.18 -12.59 1.28
N LEU A 351 5.26 -13.36 0.67
CA LEU A 351 5.15 -13.55 -0.77
C LEU A 351 4.68 -12.27 -1.51
N MET A 352 4.08 -11.32 -0.79
CA MET A 352 3.66 -10.03 -1.32
C MET A 352 4.75 -8.97 -1.21
N GLY A 353 5.06 -8.29 -2.32
CA GLY A 353 5.90 -7.10 -2.29
C GLY A 353 6.83 -7.01 -3.48
N LYS A 354 8.06 -6.58 -3.21
CA LYS A 354 9.14 -6.45 -4.20
C LYS A 354 10.15 -7.61 -4.16
N THR A 355 9.98 -8.54 -3.22
CA THR A 355 10.73 -9.79 -3.14
C THR A 355 10.36 -10.73 -4.28
N LEU A 356 11.18 -11.75 -4.51
CA LEU A 356 10.94 -12.77 -5.52
C LEU A 356 10.15 -13.91 -4.89
N GLY A 357 8.83 -13.90 -5.09
CA GLY A 357 7.92 -14.85 -4.49
C GLY A 357 7.79 -16.15 -5.26
N VAL A 358 7.80 -17.28 -4.57
CA VAL A 358 7.58 -18.62 -5.12
C VAL A 358 6.42 -19.27 -4.36
N VAL A 359 5.35 -19.58 -5.06
CA VAL A 359 4.22 -20.37 -4.54
C VAL A 359 4.37 -21.79 -5.04
N VAL A 360 4.61 -22.75 -4.14
CA VAL A 360 4.78 -24.18 -4.49
C VAL A 360 3.46 -24.79 -4.95
N SER A 361 3.47 -25.83 -5.80
CA SER A 361 2.23 -26.27 -6.47
C SER A 361 1.17 -26.91 -5.54
N ASN A 362 1.57 -27.36 -4.35
CA ASN A 362 0.69 -27.89 -3.31
C ASN A 362 0.10 -26.79 -2.38
N TYR A 363 0.03 -25.55 -2.86
CA TYR A 363 -0.47 -24.40 -2.11
C TYR A 363 -1.98 -24.47 -1.79
N SER A 364 -2.37 -23.76 -0.74
CA SER A 364 -3.75 -23.61 -0.31
C SER A 364 -4.45 -22.46 -1.05
N SER A 365 -5.77 -22.56 -1.24
CA SER A 365 -6.57 -21.61 -2.05
C SER A 365 -6.43 -20.13 -1.65
N GLU A 366 -6.00 -19.86 -0.42
CA GLU A 366 -5.71 -18.54 0.12
C GLU A 366 -4.65 -17.77 -0.69
N LEU A 367 -3.71 -18.48 -1.33
CA LEU A 367 -2.66 -17.85 -2.14
C LEU A 367 -3.09 -17.55 -3.59
N GLU A 368 -4.29 -17.96 -4.04
CA GLU A 368 -4.77 -17.67 -5.40
C GLU A 368 -4.82 -16.17 -5.71
N MET A 369 -5.04 -15.33 -4.70
CA MET A 369 -5.05 -13.88 -4.86
C MET A 369 -3.69 -13.29 -5.28
N LEU A 370 -2.60 -14.06 -5.15
CA LEU A 370 -1.26 -13.68 -5.59
C LEU A 370 -1.01 -13.99 -7.07
N ARG A 371 -1.91 -14.74 -7.72
CA ARG A 371 -1.79 -15.06 -9.14
C ARG A 371 -1.78 -13.78 -9.96
N LYS A 372 -0.84 -13.66 -10.90
CA LYS A 372 -0.58 -12.47 -11.74
C LYS A 372 -0.03 -11.25 -10.99
N LYS A 373 0.35 -11.37 -9.71
CA LYS A 373 1.14 -10.31 -9.08
C LYS A 373 2.53 -10.28 -9.70
N PRO A 374 3.12 -9.09 -9.89
CA PRO A 374 4.49 -8.99 -10.38
C PRO A 374 5.42 -9.70 -9.40
N ARG A 375 6.48 -10.32 -9.92
CA ARG A 375 7.52 -10.98 -9.12
C ARG A 375 7.03 -12.14 -8.25
N VAL A 376 5.84 -12.69 -8.51
CA VAL A 376 5.35 -13.93 -7.88
C VAL A 376 5.25 -15.02 -8.94
N TYR A 377 6.03 -16.07 -8.76
CA TYR A 377 6.04 -17.27 -9.58
C TYR A 377 5.23 -18.38 -8.91
N PHE A 378 4.35 -19.03 -9.68
CA PHE A 378 3.64 -20.23 -9.25
C PHE A 378 4.35 -21.43 -9.85
N ALA A 379 5.03 -22.20 -9.00
CA ALA A 379 5.77 -23.37 -9.43
C ALA A 379 4.82 -24.49 -9.86
N SER A 380 5.29 -25.33 -10.78
CA SER A 380 4.58 -26.54 -11.19
C SER A 380 4.88 -27.71 -10.25
N ALA A 381 6.08 -27.71 -9.66
CA ALA A 381 6.51 -28.70 -8.67
C ALA A 381 6.05 -28.35 -7.24
N PRO A 382 5.75 -29.37 -6.42
CA PRO A 382 5.39 -29.18 -5.02
C PRO A 382 6.64 -29.09 -4.13
N HIS A 383 6.45 -28.67 -2.88
CA HIS A 383 7.45 -28.71 -1.82
C HIS A 383 8.81 -28.08 -2.23
N ALA A 384 9.93 -28.61 -1.73
CA ALA A 384 11.27 -28.12 -2.03
C ALA A 384 11.59 -28.12 -3.54
N ALA A 385 11.01 -29.02 -4.32
CA ALA A 385 11.17 -29.02 -5.77
C ALA A 385 10.59 -27.74 -6.41
N GLY A 386 9.48 -27.22 -5.89
CA GLY A 386 8.91 -25.94 -6.31
C GLY A 386 9.81 -24.75 -5.98
N ILE A 387 10.51 -24.81 -4.84
CA ILE A 387 11.52 -23.79 -4.47
C ILE A 387 12.68 -23.80 -5.47
N ILE A 388 13.21 -24.99 -5.77
CA ILE A 388 14.30 -25.16 -6.76
C ILE A 388 13.85 -24.65 -8.14
N GLU A 389 12.61 -24.94 -8.56
CA GLU A 389 12.02 -24.41 -9.79
C GLU A 389 12.02 -22.87 -9.78
N GLY A 390 11.60 -22.24 -8.68
CA GLY A 390 11.63 -20.79 -8.51
C GLY A 390 13.04 -20.19 -8.53
N ILE A 391 14.01 -20.83 -7.87
CA ILE A 391 15.42 -20.44 -7.89
C ILE A 391 15.94 -20.40 -9.34
N ASN A 392 15.61 -21.43 -10.12
CA ASN A 392 15.98 -21.50 -11.54
C ASN A 392 15.25 -20.45 -12.39
N TYR A 393 13.96 -20.25 -12.15
CA TYR A 393 13.12 -19.27 -12.86
C TYR A 393 13.69 -17.85 -12.74
N TYR A 394 14.12 -17.45 -11.54
CA TYR A 394 14.73 -16.15 -11.27
C TYR A 394 16.24 -16.11 -11.51
N GLN A 395 16.87 -17.20 -11.94
CA GLN A 395 18.33 -17.35 -12.00
C GLN A 395 19.02 -16.91 -10.70
N PHE A 396 18.39 -17.20 -9.57
CA PHE A 396 18.64 -16.53 -8.29
C PHE A 396 20.04 -16.75 -7.72
N LEU A 397 20.71 -17.85 -8.06
CA LEU A 397 22.08 -18.12 -7.60
C LEU A 397 23.14 -17.38 -8.43
N ASN A 398 22.82 -16.98 -9.67
CA ASN A 398 23.77 -16.42 -10.64
C ASN A 398 23.48 -14.93 -10.88
N ASP A 399 22.96 -14.56 -12.04
CA ASP A 399 22.49 -13.19 -12.32
C ASP A 399 20.97 -13.18 -12.17
N ILE A 400 20.47 -12.48 -11.15
CA ILE A 400 19.03 -12.43 -10.88
C ILE A 400 18.30 -11.83 -12.08
N VAL A 401 17.35 -12.59 -12.61
CA VAL A 401 16.43 -12.16 -13.68
C VAL A 401 15.04 -12.07 -13.07
N ILE A 402 14.33 -10.98 -13.36
CA ILE A 402 12.95 -10.78 -12.93
C ILE A 402 12.05 -10.77 -14.17
N PRO A 403 11.50 -11.93 -14.59
CA PRO A 403 10.65 -11.98 -15.75
C PRO A 403 9.38 -11.18 -15.48
N ASN A 404 9.09 -10.19 -16.33
CA ASN A 404 7.94 -9.26 -16.26
C ASN A 404 8.10 -8.01 -15.38
N ASP A 405 9.32 -7.65 -14.96
CA ASP A 405 9.57 -6.33 -14.39
C ASP A 405 9.80 -5.29 -15.49
N SER A 406 8.74 -4.96 -16.23
CA SER A 406 8.73 -3.72 -17.00
C SER A 406 8.67 -2.58 -15.98
N ILE A 407 9.83 -1.99 -15.71
CA ILE A 407 9.95 -0.70 -15.05
C ILE A 407 9.20 0.30 -15.95
N GLU A 408 7.94 0.58 -15.62
CA GLU A 408 7.25 1.80 -16.07
C GLU A 408 7.73 3.00 -15.25
#